data_AF-U3TW26-F1
#
_entry.id   AF-U3TW26-F1
#
_cell.length_a   1.000
_cell.length_b   1.000
_cell.length_c   1.000
_cell.angle_alpha   90.00
_cell.angle_beta   90.00
_cell.angle_gamma   90.00
#
_symmetry.space_group_name_H-M   'P 1'
#
loop_
_entity.id
_entity.type
_entity.pdbx_description
1 polymer ?
#
loop_
_entity_poly.entity_id
_entity_poly.type
_entity_poly.pdbx_seq_one_letter_code
_entity_poly.pdbx_strand_id
1 'polypeptide(L)'
;MGPKNTLIMVDGMPITSRNSVRLGWRGERDTRGDTNWVPLEMIDHIDVIRGPAAVRYGNGAAGGVVNIITKKYSDQQWHGSWNTYFNAPKHKSEGATKRTNFSLEGPLGDDFNFRLYGGLAKT
;
A
#
# COMPACT_ATOMS: atom_id res chain seq x y z
N MET A 1 17.55 -11.68 6.77
CA MET A 1 17.04 -11.52 5.39
C MET A 1 16.87 -10.05 5.08
N GLY A 2 17.21 -9.58 3.87
CA GLY A 2 17.15 -8.16 3.53
C GLY A 2 15.79 -7.73 2.94
N PRO A 3 15.37 -6.46 3.08
CA PRO A 3 14.09 -5.94 2.58
C PRO A 3 13.83 -6.20 1.08
N LYS A 4 14.91 -6.33 0.29
CA LYS A 4 14.88 -6.61 -1.15
C LYS A 4 14.22 -7.93 -1.55
N ASN A 5 14.13 -8.89 -0.63
CA ASN A 5 13.58 -10.23 -0.88
C ASN A 5 12.12 -10.37 -0.42
N THR A 6 11.47 -9.27 -0.04
CA THR A 6 10.03 -9.26 0.27
C THR A 6 9.26 -8.77 -0.96
N LEU A 7 8.40 -9.63 -1.50
CA LEU A 7 7.47 -9.26 -2.56
C LEU A 7 6.30 -8.50 -1.95
N ILE A 8 5.95 -7.35 -2.53
CA ILE A 8 4.78 -6.58 -2.13
C ILE A 8 3.77 -6.65 -3.27
N MET A 9 2.52 -6.93 -2.92
CA MET A 9 1.41 -7.03 -3.86
C MET A 9 0.23 -6.21 -3.35
N VAL A 10 -0.60 -5.75 -4.28
CA VAL A 10 -1.92 -5.15 -3.99
C VAL A 10 -2.96 -5.97 -4.73
N ASP A 11 -3.94 -6.48 -4.00
CA ASP A 11 -5.01 -7.34 -4.54
C ASP A 11 -4.48 -8.52 -5.37
N GLY A 12 -3.34 -9.09 -4.95
CA GLY A 12 -2.66 -10.20 -5.64
C GLY A 12 -1.80 -9.79 -6.85
N MET A 13 -1.78 -8.51 -7.23
CA MET A 13 -0.93 -8.00 -8.30
C MET A 13 0.41 -7.51 -7.75
N PRO A 14 1.55 -7.96 -8.30
CA PRO A 14 2.87 -7.56 -7.79
C PRO A 14 3.21 -6.11 -8.13
N ILE A 15 3.73 -5.39 -7.15
CA ILE A 15 4.23 -4.03 -7.34
C ILE A 15 5.71 -4.07 -7.70
N THR A 16 6.03 -3.52 -8.87
CA THR A 16 7.39 -3.50 -9.42
C THR A 16 8.01 -2.10 -9.44
N SER A 17 7.38 -1.11 -8.80
CA SER A 17 7.86 0.29 -8.77
C SER A 17 9.28 0.44 -8.29
N ARG A 18 9.74 -0.41 -7.36
CA ARG A 18 11.14 -0.42 -6.95
C ARG A 18 12.11 -0.52 -8.12
N ASN A 19 11.75 -1.14 -9.25
CA ASN A 19 12.64 -1.35 -10.38
C ASN A 19 12.90 -0.09 -11.22
N SER A 20 12.18 1.00 -10.97
CA SER A 20 12.47 2.30 -11.59
C SER A 20 13.79 2.90 -11.10
N VAL A 21 14.31 2.43 -9.96
CA VAL A 21 15.58 2.87 -9.38
C VAL A 21 16.61 1.74 -9.46
N ARG A 22 17.78 2.04 -10.02
CA ARG A 22 18.88 1.08 -10.13
C ARG A 22 19.40 0.71 -8.75
N LEU A 23 19.82 -0.55 -8.58
CA LEU A 23 20.58 -0.96 -7.40
C LEU A 23 21.96 -0.30 -7.42
N GLY A 24 22.33 0.30 -6.30
CA GLY A 24 23.68 0.77 -6.05
C GLY A 24 24.63 -0.39 -5.74
N TRP A 25 25.92 -0.08 -5.71
CA TRP A 25 26.99 -1.07 -5.53
C TRP A 25 26.85 -1.86 -4.22
N ARG A 26 26.37 -1.20 -3.16
CA ARG A 26 26.20 -1.82 -1.83
C ARG A 26 24.80 -2.41 -1.63
N GLY A 27 24.00 -2.49 -2.70
CA GLY A 27 22.64 -3.01 -2.67
C GLY A 27 21.64 -2.04 -2.07
N GLU A 28 22.00 -0.76 -1.92
CA GLU A 28 21.03 0.29 -1.62
C GLU A 28 20.17 0.57 -2.85
N ARG A 29 18.94 1.02 -2.58
CA ARG A 29 18.02 1.48 -3.58
C ARG A 29 17.25 2.64 -3.00
N ASP A 30 17.33 3.79 -3.64
CA ASP A 30 16.68 5.01 -3.17
C ASP A 30 15.19 5.00 -3.53
N THR A 31 14.45 4.09 -2.90
CA THR A 31 13.00 4.00 -2.98
C THR A 31 12.42 4.08 -1.57
N ARG A 32 11.19 4.55 -1.46
CA ARG A 32 10.46 4.59 -0.18
C ARG A 32 9.80 3.24 0.18
N GLY A 33 10.22 2.15 -0.47
CA GLY A 33 9.52 0.87 -0.46
C GLY A 33 8.21 0.91 -1.27
N ASP A 34 7.51 -0.23 -1.30
CA ASP A 34 6.26 -0.38 -2.07
C ASP A 34 5.03 -0.60 -1.18
N THR A 35 5.14 -0.41 0.14
CA THR A 35 3.98 -0.58 1.05
C THR A 35 3.07 0.64 1.11
N ASN A 36 3.50 1.78 0.56
CA ASN A 36 2.81 3.07 0.70
C ASN A 36 1.92 3.44 -0.48
N TRP A 37 1.68 2.50 -1.42
CA TRP A 37 0.83 2.75 -2.59
C TRP A 37 -0.65 2.87 -2.25
N VAL A 38 -1.10 2.19 -1.19
CA VAL A 38 -2.50 2.15 -0.77
C VAL A 38 -2.68 2.96 0.51
N PRO A 39 -3.61 3.93 0.54
CA PRO A 39 -4.04 4.59 1.76
C PRO A 39 -4.49 3.57 2.83
N LEU A 40 -4.05 3.75 4.07
CA LEU A 40 -4.36 2.82 5.18
C LEU A 40 -5.86 2.56 5.35
N GLU A 41 -6.67 3.58 5.07
CA GLU A 41 -8.12 3.56 5.31
C GLU A 41 -8.88 2.73 4.27
N MET A 42 -8.23 2.41 3.15
CA MET A 42 -8.74 1.54 2.09
C MET A 42 -8.35 0.08 2.25
N ILE A 43 -7.39 -0.21 3.13
CA ILE A 43 -6.93 -1.57 3.38
C ILE A 43 -8.02 -2.28 4.19
N ASP A 44 -8.42 -3.44 3.72
CA ASP A 44 -9.29 -4.36 4.46
C ASP A 44 -8.45 -5.16 5.44
N HIS A 45 -7.47 -5.89 4.90
CA HIS A 45 -6.50 -6.66 5.66
C HIS A 45 -5.18 -6.79 4.88
N ILE A 46 -4.14 -7.29 5.57
CA ILE A 46 -2.81 -7.52 5.00
C ILE A 46 -2.43 -8.97 5.27
N ASP A 47 -2.17 -9.72 4.20
CA ASP A 47 -1.62 -11.07 4.31
C ASP A 47 -0.10 -11.00 4.36
N VAL A 48 0.47 -11.57 5.42
CA VAL A 48 1.92 -11.65 5.60
C VAL A 48 2.35 -13.10 5.60
N ILE A 49 2.97 -13.55 4.51
CA ILE A 49 3.42 -14.93 4.32
C ILE A 49 4.95 -14.95 4.38
N ARG A 50 5.50 -15.82 5.23
CA ARG A 50 6.93 -15.89 5.51
C ARG A 50 7.49 -17.27 5.17
N GLY A 51 8.75 -17.30 4.76
CA GLY A 51 9.50 -18.55 4.56
C GLY A 51 8.97 -19.40 3.38
N PRO A 52 8.97 -20.75 3.48
CA PRO A 52 8.74 -21.63 2.32
C PRO A 52 7.34 -21.47 1.71
N ALA A 53 6.34 -21.06 2.50
CA ALA A 53 4.99 -20.81 2.00
C ALA A 53 4.91 -19.63 1.00
N ALA A 54 5.88 -18.71 1.02
CA ALA A 54 5.94 -17.56 0.13
C ALA A 54 6.41 -17.93 -1.28
N VAL A 55 7.13 -19.06 -1.45
CA VAL A 55 7.71 -19.48 -2.74
C VAL A 55 6.65 -19.65 -3.83
N ARG A 56 5.41 -19.99 -3.46
CA ARG A 56 4.29 -20.15 -4.40
C ARG A 56 3.94 -18.86 -5.17
N TYR A 57 4.33 -17.70 -4.65
CA TYR A 57 4.12 -16.40 -5.31
C TYR A 57 5.23 -16.03 -6.29
N GLY A 58 6.28 -16.85 -6.39
CA GLY A 58 7.28 -16.77 -7.44
C GLY A 58 8.32 -15.67 -7.22
N ASN A 59 8.59 -14.90 -8.29
CA ASN A 59 9.74 -14.01 -8.35
C ASN A 59 9.68 -12.90 -7.28
N GLY A 60 10.77 -12.71 -6.54
CA GLY A 60 10.88 -11.70 -5.49
C GLY A 60 10.32 -12.11 -4.12
N ALA A 61 9.73 -13.29 -3.98
CA ALA A 61 9.12 -13.79 -2.73
C ALA A 61 10.06 -14.61 -1.83
N ALA A 62 11.38 -14.58 -2.09
CA ALA A 62 12.36 -15.43 -1.41
C ALA A 62 12.45 -15.24 0.11
N GLY A 63 12.11 -14.05 0.61
CA GLY A 63 12.04 -13.75 2.05
C GLY A 63 10.61 -13.75 2.60
N GLY A 64 9.62 -13.53 1.74
CA GLY A 64 8.23 -13.45 2.13
C GLY A 64 7.39 -12.64 1.13
N VAL A 65 6.10 -12.62 1.38
CA VAL A 65 5.10 -11.86 0.63
C VAL A 65 4.30 -11.02 1.61
N VAL A 66 4.10 -9.76 1.25
CA VAL A 66 3.11 -8.88 1.87
C VAL A 66 2.08 -8.56 0.79
N ASN A 67 0.86 -9.05 0.96
CA ASN A 67 -0.24 -8.77 0.06
C ASN A 67 -1.22 -7.82 0.76
N ILE A 68 -1.38 -6.62 0.22
CA ILE A 68 -2.31 -5.63 0.73
C ILE A 68 -3.64 -5.85 0.01
N ILE A 69 -4.67 -6.24 0.76
CA ILE A 69 -6.02 -6.43 0.21
C ILE A 69 -6.83 -5.16 0.45
N THR A 70 -7.39 -4.62 -0.62
CA THR A 70 -8.28 -3.46 -0.54
C THR A 70 -9.70 -3.89 -0.19
N LYS A 71 -10.43 -3.03 0.51
CA LYS A 71 -11.85 -3.25 0.82
C LYS A 71 -12.62 -3.50 -0.47
N LYS A 72 -13.57 -4.43 -0.46
CA LYS A 72 -14.48 -4.68 -1.58
C LYS A 72 -15.87 -4.22 -1.14
N TYR A 73 -16.51 -3.42 -1.98
CA TYR A 73 -17.86 -2.94 -1.72
C TYR A 73 -18.71 -3.44 -2.88
N SER A 74 -19.58 -4.39 -2.56
CA SER A 74 -20.52 -5.03 -3.50
C SER A 74 -21.92 -4.44 -3.38
N ASP A 75 -22.13 -3.66 -2.34
CA ASP A 75 -23.41 -3.17 -1.89
C ASP A 75 -23.73 -1.98 -2.80
N GLN A 76 -24.94 -1.91 -3.37
CA GLN A 76 -25.41 -0.77 -4.19
C GLN A 76 -25.65 0.49 -3.33
N GLN A 77 -24.80 0.71 -2.34
CA GLN A 77 -24.86 1.81 -1.40
C GLN A 77 -23.66 2.74 -1.62
N TRP A 78 -23.88 4.00 -1.33
CA TRP A 78 -22.84 5.00 -1.35
C TRP A 78 -22.04 4.92 -0.06
N HIS A 79 -20.72 4.76 -0.19
CA HIS A 79 -19.80 4.84 0.93
C HIS A 79 -18.75 5.91 0.65
N GLY A 80 -18.46 6.72 1.67
CA GLY A 80 -17.50 7.80 1.57
C GLY A 80 -16.70 7.88 2.85
N SER A 81 -15.40 8.15 2.73
CA SER A 81 -14.54 8.40 3.88
C SER A 81 -13.65 9.62 3.63
N TRP A 82 -13.45 10.40 4.67
CA TRP A 82 -12.47 11.47 4.69
C TRP A 82 -11.70 11.38 6.00
N ASN A 83 -10.41 11.10 5.91
CA ASN A 83 -9.53 10.90 7.05
C ASN A 83 -8.38 11.91 7.02
N THR A 84 -8.06 12.47 8.18
CA THR A 84 -6.90 13.36 8.37
C THR A 84 -6.06 12.89 9.54
N TYR A 85 -4.75 12.98 9.38
CA TYR A 85 -3.75 12.58 10.38
C TYR A 85 -2.66 13.64 10.50
N PHE A 86 -2.30 13.95 11.73
CA PHE A 86 -1.17 14.82 12.04
C PHE A 86 -0.43 14.27 13.27
N ASN A 87 0.89 14.42 13.30
CA ASN A 87 1.68 14.17 14.50
C ASN A 87 2.43 15.44 14.94
N ALA A 88 2.77 15.50 16.23
CA ALA A 88 3.53 16.58 16.85
C ALA A 88 4.74 16.00 17.59
N PRO A 89 5.89 15.81 16.91
CA PRO A 89 7.10 15.33 17.55
C PRO A 89 7.60 16.30 18.61
N LYS A 90 8.19 15.76 19.69
CA LYS A 90 8.71 16.57 20.82
C LYS A 90 9.94 17.38 20.41
N HIS A 91 10.76 16.85 19.51
CA HIS A 91 11.97 17.49 19.02
C HIS A 91 11.79 17.94 17.57
N LYS A 92 12.11 19.21 17.27
CA LYS A 92 11.94 19.80 15.92
C LYS A 92 12.78 19.11 14.83
N SER A 93 13.83 18.38 15.22
CA SER A 93 14.65 17.57 14.29
C SER A 93 13.90 16.37 13.72
N GLU A 94 12.84 15.92 14.39
CA GLU A 94 11.96 14.86 13.93
C GLU A 94 10.85 15.50 13.08
N GLY A 95 10.86 15.25 11.77
CA GLY A 95 9.90 15.86 10.85
C GLY A 95 8.44 15.58 11.22
N ALA A 96 7.57 16.56 11.00
CA ALA A 96 6.14 16.42 11.24
C ALA A 96 5.44 15.89 9.99
N THR A 97 4.60 14.87 10.17
CA THR A 97 3.77 14.25 9.15
C THR A 97 2.35 14.81 9.22
N LYS A 98 1.83 15.21 8.05
CA LYS A 98 0.42 15.53 7.83
C LYS A 98 -0.09 14.74 6.65
N ARG A 99 -1.22 14.05 6.80
CA ARG A 99 -1.85 13.27 5.74
C ARG A 99 -3.35 13.52 5.71
N THR A 100 -3.89 13.65 4.50
CA THR A 100 -5.32 13.74 4.26
C THR A 100 -5.69 12.83 3.11
N ASN A 101 -6.62 11.91 3.37
CA ASN A 101 -7.06 10.90 2.41
C ASN A 101 -8.58 10.97 2.27
N PHE A 102 -9.06 10.72 1.05
CA PHE A 102 -10.49 10.60 0.76
C PHE A 102 -10.74 9.35 -0.08
N SER A 103 -11.90 8.74 0.12
CA SER A 103 -12.43 7.69 -0.74
C SER A 103 -13.92 7.89 -0.95
N LEU A 104 -14.39 7.57 -2.14
CA LEU A 104 -15.78 7.56 -2.52
C LEU A 104 -16.05 6.33 -3.37
N GLU A 105 -17.11 5.61 -3.04
CA GLU A 105 -17.61 4.51 -3.84
C GLU A 105 -19.12 4.51 -3.86
N GLY A 106 -19.66 3.93 -4.92
CA GLY A 106 -21.08 3.80 -5.10
C GLY A 106 -21.42 3.10 -6.41
N PRO A 107 -22.72 2.81 -6.59
CA PRO A 107 -23.23 2.25 -7.83
C PRO A 107 -23.16 3.29 -8.96
N LEU A 108 -22.90 2.80 -10.17
CA LEU A 108 -22.98 3.52 -11.43
C LEU A 108 -24.03 2.82 -12.31
N GLY A 109 -25.31 3.00 -11.95
CA GLY A 109 -26.41 2.24 -12.54
C GLY A 109 -26.64 0.92 -11.81
N ASP A 110 -27.25 -0.04 -12.49
CA ASP A 110 -27.72 -1.28 -11.85
C ASP A 110 -26.60 -2.34 -11.72
N ASP A 111 -25.70 -2.41 -12.71
CA ASP A 111 -24.72 -3.51 -12.83
C ASP A 111 -23.27 -3.10 -12.53
N PHE A 112 -22.99 -1.80 -12.39
CA PHE A 112 -21.63 -1.29 -12.21
C PHE A 112 -21.47 -0.61 -10.86
N ASN A 113 -20.30 -0.79 -10.24
CA ASN A 113 -19.86 -0.04 -9.08
C ASN A 113 -18.55 0.67 -9.44
N PHE A 114 -18.33 1.85 -8.88
CA PHE A 114 -17.06 2.56 -9.02
C PHE A 114 -16.45 2.88 -7.67
N ARG A 115 -15.13 3.05 -7.68
CA ARG A 115 -14.38 3.56 -6.54
C ARG A 115 -13.39 4.62 -7.00
N LEU A 116 -13.38 5.73 -6.28
CA LEU A 116 -12.42 6.81 -6.41
C LEU A 116 -11.74 7.03 -5.06
N TYR A 117 -10.43 7.19 -5.07
CA TYR A 117 -9.68 7.53 -3.86
C TYR A 117 -8.49 8.40 -4.18
N GLY A 118 -8.05 9.17 -3.19
CA GLY A 118 -6.89 10.03 -3.28
C GLY A 118 -6.33 10.36 -1.92
N GLY A 119 -5.04 10.63 -1.88
CA GLY A 119 -4.32 10.97 -0.66
C GLY A 119 -3.26 12.02 -0.91
N LEU A 120 -3.14 12.96 0.02
CA LEU A 120 -2.07 13.94 0.09
C LEU A 120 -1.33 13.71 1.40
N ALA A 121 -0.06 13.33 1.30
CA ALA A 121 0.83 13.15 2.43
C ALA A 121 2.03 14.10 2.31
N LYS A 122 2.33 14.81 3.40
CA LYS A 122 3.54 15.62 3.55
C LYS A 122 4.26 15.20 4.83
N THR A 123 5.49 14.75 4.69
CA THR A 123 6.42 14.36 5.76
C THR A 123 7.60 15.30 5.82
#